data_AF-A0AAE0Q3V9-F1
#
_entry.id   AF-A0AAE0Q3V9-F1
#
_cell.length_a   1.000
_cell.length_b   1.000
_cell.length_c   1.000
_cell.angle_alpha   90.00
_cell.angle_beta   90.00
_cell.angle_gamma   90.00
#
_symmetry.space_group_name_H-M   'P 1'
#
loop_
_entity.id
_entity.type
_entity.pdbx_description
1 polymer ?
#
loop_
_entity_poly.entity_id
_entity_poly.type
_entity_poly.pdbx_seq_one_letter_code
_entity_poly.pdbx_strand_id
1 'polypeptide(L)'
;MDFMEVFSEERAARLPSHQVWDCAIDLLPNTSLPKGRIYPLSLPESKAMEEYIETALAAGHIRPSTSPAAAGFFFISKRDGGLRPYIDYRGLNAITVRYPYSLPLYPLHWSS
;
A
#
# COMPACT_ATOMS: atom_id res chain seq x y z
N MET A 1 28.24 -11.44 15.25
CA MET A 1 27.01 -11.60 14.46
C MET A 1 27.15 -10.68 13.26
N ASP A 2 27.05 -11.24 12.06
CA ASP A 2 27.02 -10.48 10.82
C ASP A 2 25.57 -10.08 10.55
N PHE A 3 25.31 -8.78 10.42
CA PHE A 3 23.98 -8.21 10.21
C PHE A 3 23.82 -7.64 8.79
N MET A 4 24.85 -7.73 7.95
CA MET A 4 24.84 -7.14 6.61
C MET A 4 23.68 -7.69 5.76
N GLU A 5 23.34 -8.97 5.96
CA GLU A 5 22.20 -9.60 5.31
C GLU A 5 20.83 -8.95 5.63
N VAL A 6 20.66 -8.35 6.81
CA VAL A 6 19.41 -7.70 7.21
C VAL A 6 19.19 -6.39 6.44
N PHE A 7 20.26 -5.80 5.92
CA PHE A 7 20.23 -4.56 5.13
C PHE A 7 20.31 -4.80 3.61
N SER A 8 20.12 -6.03 3.13
CA SER A 8 20.08 -6.34 1.70
C SER A 8 18.80 -5.81 1.06
N GLU A 9 18.93 -4.96 0.05
CA GLU A 9 17.82 -4.43 -0.74
C GLU A 9 17.11 -5.56 -1.52
N GLU A 10 17.86 -6.53 -2.03
CA GLU A 10 17.29 -7.66 -2.79
C GLU A 10 16.41 -8.54 -1.91
N ARG A 11 16.75 -8.70 -0.63
CA ARG A 11 15.93 -9.43 0.34
C ARG A 11 14.72 -8.60 0.76
N ALA A 12 14.90 -7.31 1.01
CA ALA A 12 13.82 -6.39 1.37
C ALA A 12 12.76 -6.26 0.26
N ALA A 13 13.17 -6.42 -1.01
CA ALA A 13 12.27 -6.38 -2.16
C ALA A 13 11.34 -7.59 -2.26
N ARG A 14 11.61 -8.71 -1.57
CA ARG A 14 10.80 -9.93 -1.66
C ARG A 14 9.76 -9.98 -0.55
N LEU A 15 8.55 -10.42 -0.88
CA LEU A 15 7.57 -10.71 0.16
C LEU A 15 8.05 -11.88 1.04
N PRO A 16 7.92 -11.77 2.37
CA PRO A 16 8.15 -12.89 3.26
C PRO A 16 7.14 -14.00 2.98
N SER A 17 7.48 -15.24 3.33
CA SER A 17 6.52 -16.34 3.32
C SER A 17 5.35 -16.06 4.25
N HIS A 18 4.15 -16.49 3.87
CA HIS A 18 2.95 -16.39 4.70
C HIS A 18 3.18 -16.92 6.11
N GLN A 19 2.71 -16.17 7.12
CA GLN A 19 2.82 -16.54 8.53
C GLN A 19 1.45 -16.52 9.20
N VAL A 20 1.37 -17.12 10.39
CA VAL A 20 0.16 -17.07 11.23
C VAL A 20 -0.17 -15.64 11.71
N TRP A 21 0.79 -14.71 11.58
CA TRP A 21 0.68 -13.30 11.97
C TRP A 21 0.41 -12.37 10.79
N ASP A 22 0.05 -12.91 9.63
CA ASP A 22 -0.30 -12.09 8.47
C ASP A 22 -1.47 -11.17 8.82
N CYS A 23 -1.37 -9.91 8.41
CA CYS A 23 -2.38 -8.90 8.71
C CYS A 23 -3.65 -9.15 7.88
N ALA A 24 -4.68 -9.70 8.53
CA ALA A 24 -6.01 -9.78 7.94
C ALA A 24 -6.69 -8.41 7.89
N ILE A 25 -7.47 -8.16 6.85
CA ILE A 25 -8.33 -6.99 6.73
C ILE A 25 -9.76 -7.47 6.96
N ASP A 26 -10.19 -7.47 8.22
CA ASP A 26 -11.54 -7.87 8.59
C ASP A 26 -12.54 -6.79 8.19
N LEU A 27 -13.64 -7.20 7.55
CA LEU A 27 -14.71 -6.31 7.12
C LEU A 27 -15.89 -6.38 8.10
N LEU A 28 -16.59 -5.27 8.26
CA LEU A 28 -17.85 -5.23 9.01
C LEU A 28 -18.88 -6.18 8.37
N PRO A 29 -19.71 -6.87 9.15
CA PRO A 29 -20.70 -7.79 8.62
C PRO A 29 -21.74 -7.04 7.78
N ASN A 30 -22.25 -7.69 6.72
CA ASN A 30 -23.31 -7.19 5.84
C ASN A 30 -22.99 -5.88 5.10
N THR A 31 -21.71 -5.53 4.89
CA THR A 31 -21.33 -4.36 4.09
C THR A 31 -21.18 -4.69 2.61
N SER A 32 -21.54 -3.74 1.74
CA SER A 32 -21.23 -3.81 0.31
C SER A 32 -19.75 -3.49 0.07
N LEU A 33 -19.10 -4.28 -0.78
CA LEU A 33 -17.73 -4.03 -1.18
C LEU A 33 -17.60 -2.75 -2.02
N PRO A 34 -16.51 -1.97 -1.84
CA PRO A 34 -16.32 -0.74 -2.60
C PRO A 34 -16.06 -1.06 -4.07
N LYS A 35 -16.67 -0.23 -4.93
CA LYS A 35 -16.31 -0.14 -6.34
C LYS A 35 -15.20 0.91 -6.47
N GLY A 36 -14.12 0.55 -7.15
CA GLY A 36 -12.97 1.43 -7.33
C GLY A 36 -13.35 2.66 -8.15
N ARG A 37 -12.92 3.84 -7.70
CA ARG A 37 -13.09 5.07 -8.48
C ARG A 37 -12.07 5.10 -9.61
N ILE A 38 -12.53 5.31 -10.83
CA ILE A 38 -11.65 5.49 -11.98
C ILE A 38 -11.20 6.95 -12.00
N TYR A 39 -9.88 7.16 -11.97
CA TYR A 39 -9.26 8.45 -12.15
C TYR A 39 -8.62 8.49 -13.54
N PRO A 40 -8.88 9.53 -14.36
CA PRO A 40 -8.20 9.69 -15.63
C PRO A 40 -6.72 9.95 -15.39
N LEU A 41 -5.86 9.28 -16.16
CA LEU A 41 -4.42 9.46 -16.12
C LEU A 41 -3.95 10.22 -17.35
N SER A 42 -3.05 11.19 -17.14
CA SER A 42 -2.29 11.83 -18.20
C SER A 42 -1.27 10.87 -18.82
N LEU A 43 -0.70 11.22 -19.96
CA LEU A 43 0.29 10.36 -20.63
C LEU A 43 1.52 10.02 -19.74
N PRO A 44 2.12 10.97 -18.99
CA PRO A 44 3.20 10.63 -18.06
C PRO A 44 2.75 9.70 -16.93
N GLU A 45 1.54 9.88 -16.41
CA GLU A 45 0.99 9.04 -15.34
C GLU A 45 0.66 7.63 -15.81
N SER A 46 0.15 7.46 -17.03
CA SER A 46 -0.09 6.14 -17.61
C SER A 46 1.21 5.36 -17.76
N LYS A 47 2.29 6.01 -18.24
CA LYS A 47 3.62 5.38 -18.32
C LYS A 47 4.15 4.99 -16.93
N ALA A 48 4.02 5.89 -15.96
CA ALA A 48 4.42 5.60 -14.58
C ALA A 48 3.58 4.47 -13.95
N MET A 49 2.31 4.34 -14.34
CA MET A 49 1.44 3.24 -13.91
C MET A 49 1.93 1.89 -14.46
N GLU A 50 2.24 1.83 -15.76
CA GLU A 50 2.78 0.63 -16.39
C GLU A 50 4.09 0.18 -15.72
N GLU A 51 5.04 1.10 -15.54
CA GLU A 51 6.30 0.83 -14.85
C GLU A 51 6.11 0.37 -13.40
N TYR A 52 5.18 1.00 -12.67
CA TYR A 52 4.83 0.57 -11.30
C TYR A 52 4.27 -0.86 -11.29
N ILE A 53 3.34 -1.18 -12.19
CA ILE A 53 2.72 -2.51 -12.27
C ILE A 53 3.76 -3.56 -12.60
N GLU A 54 4.61 -3.33 -13.61
CA GLU A 54 5.66 -4.26 -14.03
C GLU A 54 6.65 -4.53 -12.89
N THR A 55 7.12 -3.47 -12.23
CA THR A 55 8.07 -3.57 -11.12
C THR A 55 7.46 -4.31 -9.94
N ALA A 56 6.22 -3.98 -9.55
CA ALA A 56 5.55 -4.59 -8.41
C ALA A 56 5.16 -6.06 -8.68
N LEU A 57 4.82 -6.41 -9.92
CA LEU A 57 4.61 -7.81 -10.33
C LEU A 57 5.92 -8.61 -10.28
N ALA A 58 7.02 -8.06 -10.80
CA ALA A 58 8.33 -8.70 -10.78
C ALA A 58 8.84 -8.93 -9.33
N ALA A 59 8.57 -7.98 -8.43
CA ALA A 59 8.87 -8.10 -7.00
C ALA A 59 7.89 -9.02 -6.24
N GLY A 60 6.77 -9.40 -6.87
CA GLY A 60 5.71 -10.19 -6.25
C GLY A 60 4.84 -9.44 -5.24
N HIS A 61 4.94 -8.11 -5.15
CA HIS A 61 4.15 -7.28 -4.23
C HIS A 61 2.66 -7.26 -4.60
N ILE A 62 2.35 -7.40 -5.89
CA ILE A 62 0.99 -7.49 -6.41
C ILE A 62 0.84 -8.71 -7.31
N ARG A 63 -0.41 -9.08 -7.59
CA ARG A 63 -0.77 -10.13 -8.55
C ARG A 63 -2.12 -9.82 -9.18
N PRO A 64 -2.43 -10.37 -10.38
CA PRO A 64 -3.79 -10.35 -10.91
C PRO A 64 -4.78 -10.93 -9.90
N SER A 65 -5.95 -10.31 -9.80
CA SER A 65 -7.00 -10.69 -8.84
C SER A 65 -8.37 -10.64 -9.50
N THR A 66 -9.26 -11.56 -9.09
CA THR A 66 -10.67 -11.59 -9.47
C THR A 66 -11.57 -11.06 -8.35
N SER A 67 -11.01 -10.24 -7.46
CA SER A 67 -11.71 -9.64 -6.32
C SER A 67 -12.97 -8.89 -6.77
N PRO A 68 -14.12 -9.10 -6.08
CA PRO A 68 -15.32 -8.29 -6.29
C PRO A 68 -15.20 -6.85 -5.78
N ALA A 69 -14.15 -6.53 -4.99
CA ALA A 69 -13.83 -5.19 -4.52
C ALA A 69 -12.72 -4.56 -5.36
N ALA A 70 -12.79 -3.24 -5.55
CA ALA A 70 -11.74 -2.46 -6.18
C ALA A 70 -11.53 -1.11 -5.45
N ALA A 71 -10.32 -0.56 -5.58
CA ALA A 71 -9.95 0.77 -5.10
C ALA A 71 -9.52 1.64 -6.28
N GLY A 72 -9.61 2.96 -6.13
CA GLY A 72 -9.10 3.87 -7.14
C GLY A 72 -7.58 3.97 -7.10
N PHE A 73 -6.96 4.29 -8.23
CA PHE A 73 -5.51 4.49 -8.34
C PHE A 73 -5.23 5.81 -9.06
N PHE A 74 -4.26 6.58 -8.58
CA PHE A 74 -3.86 7.87 -9.15
C PHE A 74 -2.43 8.24 -8.71
N PHE A 75 -1.91 9.34 -9.24
CA PHE A 75 -0.60 9.86 -8.86
C PHE A 75 -0.69 11.22 -8.18
N ILE A 76 0.30 11.49 -7.32
CA ILE A 76 0.56 12.81 -6.76
C ILE A 76 1.99 13.21 -7.10
N SER A 77 2.20 14.47 -7.48
CA SER A 77 3.53 15.01 -7.72
C SER A 77 4.34 15.11 -6.42
N LYS A 78 5.58 14.64 -6.49
CA LYS A 78 6.59 14.85 -5.46
C LYS A 78 7.27 16.20 -5.69
N ARG A 79 7.90 16.72 -4.64
CA ARG A 79 8.67 17.98 -4.69
C ARG A 79 9.84 17.92 -5.69
N ASP A 80 10.41 16.75 -5.90
CA ASP A 80 11.51 16.49 -6.83
C ASP A 80 11.06 16.38 -8.30
N GLY A 81 9.76 16.53 -8.58
CA GLY A 81 9.18 16.39 -9.92
C GLY A 81 8.77 14.96 -10.28
N GLY A 82 9.03 13.97 -9.42
CA GLY A 82 8.59 12.59 -9.63
C GLY A 82 7.09 12.38 -9.36
N LEU A 83 6.56 11.25 -9.81
CA LEU A 83 5.19 10.82 -9.50
C LEU A 83 5.21 9.77 -8.38
N ARG A 84 4.26 9.87 -7.45
CA ARG A 84 4.04 8.87 -6.39
C ARG A 84 2.71 8.16 -6.62
N PRO A 85 2.68 6.83 -6.75
CA PRO A 85 1.42 6.08 -6.86
C PRO A 85 0.63 6.15 -5.55
N TYR A 86 -0.68 6.34 -5.66
CA TYR A 86 -1.63 6.34 -4.55
C TYR A 86 -2.81 5.43 -4.86
N ILE A 87 -3.18 4.61 -3.88
CA ILE A 87 -4.39 3.78 -3.92
C ILE A 87 -5.40 4.37 -2.93
N ASP A 88 -6.59 4.69 -3.44
CA ASP A 88 -7.69 5.28 -2.68
C ASP A 88 -8.46 4.20 -1.90
N TYR A 89 -7.92 3.80 -0.76
CA TYR A 89 -8.55 2.83 0.14
C TYR A 89 -9.65 3.41 1.02
N ARG A 90 -10.07 4.68 0.86
CA ARG A 90 -11.06 5.29 1.78
C ARG A 90 -12.36 4.50 1.87
N GLY A 91 -12.85 3.98 0.73
CA GLY A 91 -14.04 3.14 0.69
C GLY A 91 -13.87 1.82 1.42
N LEU A 92 -12.69 1.19 1.30
CA LEU A 92 -12.35 -0.04 2.01
C LEU A 92 -12.21 0.22 3.52
N ASN A 93 -11.43 1.23 3.89
CA ASN A 93 -11.18 1.61 5.29
C ASN A 93 -12.46 1.98 6.05
N ALA A 94 -13.48 2.49 5.36
CA ALA A 94 -14.78 2.81 5.97
C ALA A 94 -15.55 1.55 6.41
N ILE A 95 -15.31 0.41 5.76
CA ILE A 95 -15.95 -0.88 6.05
C ILE A 95 -15.03 -1.88 6.76
N THR A 96 -13.77 -1.51 7.01
CA THR A 96 -12.81 -2.33 7.77
C THR A 96 -13.09 -2.22 9.28
N VAL A 97 -13.03 -3.34 9.99
CA VAL A 97 -13.08 -3.38 11.46
C VAL A 97 -11.88 -2.62 12.02
N ARG A 98 -12.13 -1.65 12.91
CA ARG A 98 -11.05 -0.88 13.52
C ARG A 98 -10.34 -1.72 14.58
N TYR A 99 -9.02 -1.85 14.43
CA TYR A 99 -8.14 -2.45 15.44
C TYR A 99 -7.27 -1.35 16.08
N PRO A 100 -7.78 -0.61 17.09
CA PRO A 100 -7.04 0.48 17.71
C PRO A 100 -5.91 -0.07 18.58
N TYR A 101 -4.70 -0.12 18.02
CA TYR A 101 -3.49 -0.30 18.82
C TYR A 101 -3.03 1.07 19.32
N SER A 102 -2.82 1.20 20.64
CA SER A 102 -2.39 2.46 21.23
C SER A 102 -0.92 2.70 20.94
N LEU A 103 -0.62 3.70 20.11
CA LEU A 103 0.75 4.19 19.96
C LEU A 103 1.09 5.10 21.14
N PRO A 104 2.25 4.93 21.79
CA PRO A 104 2.66 5.81 22.87
C PRO A 104 2.86 7.23 22.30
N LEU A 105 2.28 8.22 22.96
CA LEU A 105 2.59 9.61 22.67
C LEU A 105 4.03 9.87 23.13
N TYR A 106 4.92 10.26 22.22
CA TYR A 106 6.21 10.76 22.61
C TYR A 106 6.00 12.16 23.23
N PRO A 107 6.32 12.37 24.52
CA PRO A 107 6.21 13.70 25.11
C PRO A 107 7.23 14.61 24.42
N LEU A 108 6.78 15.70 23.79
CA LEU A 108 7.64 16.74 23.23
C LEU A 108 8.36 17.47 24.38
N HIS A 109 9.52 16.96 24.79
CA HIS A 109 10.48 17.69 25.61
C HIS A 109 11.64 18.11 24.71
N TRP A 110 11.41 19.15 23.92
CA TRP A 110 12.49 19.89 23.26
C TRP A 110 12.99 20.96 24.24
N SER A 111 14.09 20.69 24.92
CA SER A 111 14.92 21.74 25.52
C SER A 111 15.70 22.43 24.39
N SER A 112 15.46 23.73 24.26
CA SER A 112 16.16 24.67 23.36
C SER A 112 17.58 24.95 23.84
#